data_AF-A0A6N7CWC1-F1
#
_entry.id   AF-A0A6N7CWC1-F1
#
_cell.length_a   1.000
_cell.length_b   1.000
_cell.length_c   1.000
_cell.angle_alpha   90.00
_cell.angle_beta   90.00
_cell.angle_gamma   90.00
#
_symmetry.space_group_name_H-M   'P 1'
#
loop_
_entity.id
_entity.type
_entity.pdbx_description
1 polymer ?
#
loop_
_entity_poly.entity_id
_entity_poly.type
_entity_poly.pdbx_seq_one_letter_code
_entity_poly.pdbx_strand_id
1 'polypeptide(L)'
;MTTAPDALGHSPHTDEPPVARVYQKPALSAREIEVLRHWLRGDSKLAVAADLHIALGTVNTHLTRIREKYALVGRDASTKTTLLVRALQDGIITIAEL
;
A
#
# COMPACT_ATOMS: atom_id res chain seq x y z
N MET A 1 -12.62 -55.07 -34.79
CA MET A 1 -11.74 -54.86 -33.61
C MET A 1 -10.34 -54.52 -34.11
N THR A 2 -9.98 -53.24 -34.14
CA THR A 2 -8.61 -52.80 -33.86
C THR A 2 -8.69 -51.30 -33.55
N THR A 3 -8.20 -50.94 -32.37
CA THR A 3 -8.46 -49.66 -31.69
C THR A 3 -7.51 -48.58 -32.19
N ALA A 4 -8.02 -47.34 -32.25
CA ALA A 4 -7.29 -46.13 -32.60
C ALA A 4 -6.06 -45.89 -31.68
N PRO A 5 -4.97 -45.28 -32.18
CA PRO A 5 -3.88 -44.84 -31.33
C PRO A 5 -4.30 -43.61 -30.53
N ASP A 6 -4.19 -43.77 -29.22
CA ASP A 6 -4.44 -42.80 -28.16
C ASP A 6 -3.51 -41.59 -28.32
N ALA A 7 -4.07 -40.46 -28.75
CA ALA A 7 -3.36 -39.18 -28.82
C ALA A 7 -3.26 -38.60 -27.40
N LEU A 8 -2.22 -38.98 -26.67
CA LEU A 8 -1.82 -38.33 -25.42
C LEU A 8 -1.33 -36.91 -25.71
N GLY A 9 -2.27 -35.98 -25.80
CA GLY A 9 -2.02 -34.55 -25.68
C GLY A 9 -1.48 -34.25 -24.29
N HIS A 10 -0.15 -34.30 -24.15
CA HIS A 10 0.54 -33.66 -23.04
C HIS A 10 0.37 -32.15 -23.20
N SER A 11 -0.68 -31.59 -22.61
CA SER A 11 -0.69 -30.18 -22.28
C SER A 11 0.35 -29.98 -21.17
N PRO A 12 1.45 -29.25 -21.38
CA PRO A 12 2.15 -28.68 -20.25
C PRO A 12 1.23 -27.59 -19.69
N HIS A 13 0.35 -27.97 -18.76
CA HIS A 13 -0.08 -26.99 -17.77
C HIS A 13 1.18 -26.66 -16.98
N THR A 14 1.89 -25.64 -17.47
CA THR A 14 2.79 -24.85 -16.65
C THR A 14 1.94 -24.35 -15.50
N ASP A 15 1.96 -25.09 -14.40
CA ASP A 15 1.63 -24.59 -13.07
C ASP A 15 2.74 -23.58 -12.77
N GLU A 16 2.67 -22.42 -13.43
CA GLU A 16 3.49 -21.28 -13.07
C GLU A 16 2.97 -20.91 -11.68
N PRO A 17 3.80 -21.07 -10.62
CA PRO A 17 3.34 -20.79 -9.28
C PRO A 17 2.86 -19.34 -9.28
N PRO A 18 1.72 -19.02 -8.63
CA PRO A 18 1.24 -17.65 -8.58
C PRO A 18 2.38 -16.81 -8.02
N VAL A 19 2.98 -15.97 -8.88
CA VAL A 19 4.05 -15.05 -8.52
C VAL A 19 3.60 -14.37 -7.23
N ALA A 20 4.19 -14.77 -6.10
CA ALA A 20 3.82 -14.27 -4.81
C ALA A 20 3.90 -12.76 -4.94
N ARG A 21 2.76 -12.06 -4.94
CA ARG A 21 2.72 -10.61 -5.10
C ARG A 21 3.60 -10.09 -3.99
N VAL A 22 4.83 -9.73 -4.34
CA VAL A 22 5.83 -9.31 -3.38
C VAL A 22 5.20 -8.07 -2.74
N TYR A 23 4.83 -8.18 -1.47
CA TYR A 23 4.24 -7.08 -0.72
C TYR A 23 5.32 -6.02 -0.55
N GLN A 24 5.52 -5.18 -1.56
CA GLN A 24 6.62 -4.22 -1.60
C GLN A 24 6.29 -3.02 -0.72
N LYS A 25 6.88 -2.96 0.48
CA LYS A 25 6.79 -1.83 1.41
C LYS A 25 7.28 -0.53 0.75
N PRO A 26 6.48 0.56 0.72
CA PRO A 26 6.99 1.83 0.22
C PRO A 26 8.11 2.33 1.13
N ALA A 27 9.14 2.92 0.52
CA ALA A 27 10.23 3.57 1.22
C ALA A 27 9.81 4.96 1.71
N LEU A 28 8.98 5.00 2.76
CA LEU A 28 8.62 6.25 3.44
C LEU A 28 9.76 6.70 4.37
N SER A 29 10.06 8.00 4.35
CA SER A 29 10.96 8.63 5.30
C SER A 29 10.33 8.72 6.70
N ALA A 30 11.17 8.92 7.72
CA ALA A 30 10.69 9.10 9.09
C ALA A 30 9.65 10.23 9.20
N ARG A 31 9.90 11.37 8.53
CA ARG A 31 8.98 12.51 8.55
C ARG A 31 7.64 12.21 7.86
N GLU A 32 7.66 11.47 6.75
CA GLU A 32 6.43 11.04 6.09
C GLU A 32 5.63 10.06 6.95
N ILE A 33 6.31 9.16 7.66
CA ILE A 33 5.68 8.23 8.60
C ILE A 33 5.00 9.00 9.75
N GLU A 34 5.67 9.99 10.33
CA GLU A 34 5.09 10.85 11.38
C GLU A 34 3.84 11.60 10.91
N VAL A 35 3.92 12.23 9.73
CA VAL A 35 2.80 12.94 9.12
C VAL A 35 1.65 11.99 8.82
N LEU A 36 1.94 10.81 8.28
CA LEU A 36 0.94 9.80 8.00
C LEU A 36 0.23 9.35 9.27
N ARG A 37 0.97 9.07 10.35
CA ARG A 37 0.38 8.66 11.64
C ARG A 37 -0.56 9.73 12.21
N HIS A 38 -0.12 10.98 12.25
CA HIS A 38 -0.97 12.08 12.74
C HIS A 38 -2.20 12.27 11.85
N TRP A 39 -2.04 12.18 10.52
CA TRP A 39 -3.17 12.29 9.59
C TRP A 39 -4.19 11.16 9.72
N LEU A 40 -3.74 9.94 10.02
CA LEU A 40 -4.63 8.81 10.21
C LEU A 40 -5.44 8.92 11.51
N ARG A 41 -4.84 9.43 12.58
CA ARG A 41 -5.51 9.67 13.88
C ARG A 41 -6.40 10.92 13.89
N GLY A 42 -5.95 11.99 13.25
CA GLY A 42 -6.63 13.28 13.29
C GLY A 42 -7.77 13.39 12.28
N ASP A 43 -8.77 14.21 12.59
CA ASP A 43 -9.93 14.43 11.71
C ASP A 43 -9.65 15.42 10.57
N SER A 44 -8.65 16.30 10.74
CA SER A 44 -8.37 17.38 9.79
C SER A 44 -6.88 17.63 9.57
N LYS A 45 -6.55 18.11 8.36
CA LYS A 45 -5.17 18.46 7.99
C LYS A 45 -4.65 19.65 8.78
N LEU A 46 -5.54 20.51 9.26
CA LEU A 46 -5.22 21.65 10.12
C LEU A 46 -4.78 21.19 11.51
N ALA A 47 -5.45 20.20 12.09
CA ALA A 47 -5.03 19.61 13.36
C ALA A 47 -3.63 18.99 13.24
N VAL A 48 -3.38 18.21 12.19
CA VAL A 48 -2.05 17.63 11.91
C VAL A 48 -0.97 18.72 11.76
N ALA A 49 -1.29 19.80 11.08
CA ALA A 49 -0.38 20.93 10.89
C ALA A 49 -0.02 21.59 12.24
N ALA A 50 -1.01 21.77 13.11
CA ALA A 50 -0.82 22.29 14.46
C ALA A 50 0.01 21.34 15.33
N ASP A 51 -0.33 20.05 15.37
CA ASP A 51 0.34 19.04 16.19
C ASP A 51 1.81 18.85 15.80
N LEU A 52 2.11 18.90 14.49
CA LEU A 52 3.47 18.74 13.96
C LEU A 52 4.22 20.05 13.79
N HIS A 53 3.62 21.18 14.19
CA HIS A 53 4.16 22.54 14.05
C HIS A 53 4.67 22.86 12.63
N ILE A 54 3.89 22.48 11.61
CA ILE A 54 4.20 22.73 10.19
C ILE A 54 3.04 23.42 9.48
N ALA A 55 3.30 24.03 8.33
CA ALA A 55 2.25 24.64 7.53
C ALA A 55 1.32 23.58 6.91
N LEU A 56 0.05 23.92 6.72
CA LEU A 56 -0.94 23.08 6.02
C LEU A 56 -0.46 22.69 4.60
N GLY A 57 0.23 23.60 3.90
CA GLY A 57 0.85 23.32 2.61
C GLY A 57 1.86 22.18 2.68
N THR A 58 2.69 22.17 3.74
CA THR A 58 3.69 21.13 3.99
C THR A 58 3.02 19.77 4.26
N VAL A 59 1.93 19.74 5.03
CA VAL A 59 1.14 18.52 5.24
C VAL A 59 0.62 17.97 3.91
N ASN A 60 0.02 18.82 3.07
CA ASN A 60 -0.48 18.40 1.75
C ASN A 60 0.65 17.83 0.88
N THR A 61 1.81 18.49 0.81
CA THR A 61 2.97 18.02 0.06
C THR A 61 3.44 16.65 0.56
N HIS A 62 3.51 16.44 1.88
CA HIS A 62 3.87 15.14 2.44
C HIS A 62 2.84 14.06 2.07
N LEU A 63 1.54 14.34 2.18
CA LEU A 63 0.50 13.37 1.82
C LEU A 63 0.53 13.01 0.33
N THR A 64 0.79 13.97 -0.55
CA THR A 64 0.97 13.71 -1.99
C THR A 64 2.16 12.79 -2.23
N ARG A 65 3.33 13.10 -1.64
CA ARG A 65 4.54 12.25 -1.78
C ARG A 65 4.35 10.84 -1.22
N ILE A 66 3.66 10.70 -0.09
CA ILE A 66 3.33 9.39 0.48
C ILE A 66 2.50 8.59 -0.51
N ARG A 67 1.47 9.20 -1.11
CA ARG A 67 0.62 8.54 -2.11
C ARG A 67 1.39 8.13 -3.35
N GLU A 68 2.26 8.99 -3.85
CA GLU A 68 3.15 8.67 -4.97
C GLU A 68 4.04 7.48 -4.64
N LYS A 69 4.63 7.43 -3.43
CA LYS A 69 5.45 6.28 -3.00
C LYS A 69 4.65 4.98 -2.91
N TYR A 70 3.40 5.05 -2.48
CA TYR A 70 2.48 3.92 -2.51
C TYR A 70 2.11 3.49 -3.93
N ALA A 71 1.89 4.45 -4.84
CA ALA A 71 1.64 4.20 -6.26
C ALA A 71 2.83 3.53 -6.95
N LEU A 72 4.06 3.97 -6.64
CA LEU A 72 5.30 3.42 -7.20
C LEU A 72 5.51 1.94 -6.86
N VAL A 73 5.01 1.47 -5.72
CA VAL A 73 5.03 0.05 -5.34
C VAL A 73 3.77 -0.71 -5.80
N GLY A 74 2.95 -0.11 -6.67
CA GLY A 74 1.71 -0.69 -7.19
C GLY A 74 0.58 -0.80 -6.16
N ARG A 75 0.62 0.01 -5.10
CA ARG A 75 -0.33 -0.01 -3.98
C ARG A 75 -1.00 1.34 -3.77
N ASP A 76 -1.62 1.87 -4.82
CA ASP A 76 -2.30 3.17 -4.82
C ASP A 76 -3.23 3.36 -3.61
N ALA A 77 -3.17 4.55 -3.02
CA ALA A 77 -3.91 4.90 -1.81
C ALA A 77 -4.59 6.28 -1.94
N SER A 78 -5.59 6.33 -2.82
CA SER A 78 -6.30 7.58 -3.19
C SER A 78 -7.27 8.10 -2.14
N THR A 79 -7.54 7.36 -1.07
CA THR A 79 -8.43 7.78 0.03
C THR A 79 -7.73 7.66 1.39
N LYS A 80 -8.23 8.38 2.42
CA LYS A 80 -7.74 8.25 3.79
C LYS A 80 -7.89 6.82 4.30
N THR A 81 -9.01 6.16 3.99
CA THR A 81 -9.29 4.77 4.36
C THR A 81 -8.32 3.80 3.69
N THR A 82 -8.05 3.96 2.39
CA THR A 82 -7.05 3.11 1.71
C THR A 82 -5.66 3.32 2.31
N LEU A 83 -5.27 4.58 2.58
CA LEU A 83 -4.01 4.90 3.28
C LEU A 83 -3.94 4.23 4.66
N LEU A 84 -5.06 4.21 5.40
CA LEU A 84 -5.12 3.55 6.71
C LEU A 84 -4.87 2.05 6.58
N VAL A 85 -5.57 1.37 5.68
CA VAL A 85 -5.40 -0.07 5.45
C VAL A 85 -3.97 -0.39 5.04
N ARG A 86 -3.38 0.42 4.14
CA ARG A 86 -1.97 0.25 3.75
C ARG A 86 -1.01 0.47 4.91
N ALA A 87 -1.23 1.50 5.72
CA ALA A 87 -0.40 1.79 6.88
C ALA A 87 -0.49 0.68 7.95
N LEU A 88 -1.65 0.06 8.14
CA LEU A 88 -1.83 -1.11 9.00
C LEU A 88 -1.06 -2.32 8.43
N GLN A 89 -1.20 -2.60 7.14
CA GLN A 89 -0.47 -3.69 6.45
C GLN A 89 1.05 -3.54 6.55
N ASP A 90 1.54 -2.30 6.47
CA ASP A 90 2.97 -1.99 6.52
C ASP A 90 3.50 -1.83 7.97
N GLY A 91 2.64 -1.96 8.99
CA GLY A 91 2.99 -1.81 10.40
C GLY A 91 3.36 -0.38 10.79
N ILE A 92 2.89 0.62 10.03
CA ILE A 92 3.12 2.03 10.32
C ILE A 92 2.23 2.50 11.46
N ILE A 93 0.96 2.09 11.48
CA ILE A 93 0.04 2.35 12.58
C ILE A 93 -0.55 1.01 13.03
N THR A 94 -0.98 0.94 14.28
CA THR A 94 -1.72 -0.20 14.81
C THR A 94 -3.16 0.18 15.15
N ILE A 95 -4.05 -0.80 15.25
CA ILE A 95 -5.46 -0.56 15.61
C ILE A 95 -5.58 0.07 17.00
N ALA A 96 -4.65 -0.24 17.91
CA ALA A 96 -4.60 0.33 19.25
C ALA A 96 -4.22 1.83 19.27
N GLU A 97 -3.69 2.35 18.16
CA GLU A 97 -3.25 3.73 18.01
C GLU A 97 -4.26 4.61 17.25
N LEU A 98 -5.40 4.05 16.84
CA LEU A 98 -6.47 4.78 16.16
C LEU A 98 -7.42 5.47 17.13
#